data_AF-A0A317HIT1-F1
#
_entry.id   AF-A0A317HIT1-F1
#
_cell.length_a   1.000
_cell.length_b   1.000
_cell.length_c   1.000
_cell.angle_alpha   90.00
_cell.angle_beta   90.00
_cell.angle_gamma   90.00
#
_symmetry.space_group_name_H-M   'P 1'
#
loop_
_entity.id
_entity.type
_entity.pdbx_description
1 polymer ?
#
loop_
_entity_poly.entity_id
_entity_poly.type
_entity_poly.pdbx_seq_one_letter_code
_entity_poly.pdbx_strand_id
1 'polypeptide(L)'
;MPLLWWPDLCTSRTVQQAMRHILLCVIAAVLTVAACGGSTSAPSTGGALNVLLKDTPFSDAKALLVTFSAVSAHLSGADFVPLTFTGGTASRTCDLKKLTTAQDLLGSGNLVAGHYTELRLVVSSAALYFDASSSGAACAPTIPAPAGRSASITIPSGDLRLNRPFDITSTATRTILVDFDGDQSVKEIGNGTYSMTAVINVVSVQ
;
A
#
# COMPACT_ATOMS: atom_id res chain seq x y z
N MET A 1 53.15 63.47 2.74
CA MET A 1 54.12 63.86 1.70
C MET A 1 53.38 63.92 0.37
N PRO A 2 53.47 65.04 -0.35
CA PRO A 2 52.65 65.37 -1.52
C PRO A 2 53.31 64.88 -2.83
N LEU A 3 52.77 65.34 -3.97
CA LEU A 3 53.33 65.34 -5.34
C LEU A 3 52.88 64.13 -6.19
N LEU A 4 52.26 64.23 -7.37
CA LEU A 4 52.23 65.24 -8.46
C LEU A 4 50.90 65.07 -9.24
N TRP A 5 50.13 66.11 -9.59
CA TRP A 5 50.26 67.02 -10.75
C TRP A 5 49.87 66.42 -12.13
N TRP A 6 48.60 66.64 -12.55
CA TRP A 6 48.02 67.20 -13.83
C TRP A 6 48.56 66.70 -15.21
N PRO A 7 47.92 66.96 -16.39
CA PRO A 7 46.63 67.58 -16.75
C PRO A 7 45.85 66.85 -17.90
N ASP A 8 44.77 67.50 -18.35
CA ASP A 8 43.93 67.26 -19.53
C ASP A 8 44.62 67.20 -20.92
N LEU A 9 43.85 66.69 -21.89
CA LEU A 9 43.63 67.14 -23.29
C LEU A 9 43.98 66.17 -24.44
N CYS A 10 43.08 66.25 -25.43
CA CYS A 10 43.26 66.11 -26.89
C CYS A 10 43.21 64.72 -27.56
N THR A 11 42.01 64.43 -28.08
CA THR A 11 41.68 64.06 -29.48
C THR A 11 42.77 63.43 -30.37
N SER A 12 42.43 62.29 -31.00
CA SER A 12 42.52 62.19 -32.46
C SER A 12 41.70 61.00 -32.99
N ARG A 13 40.73 61.31 -33.84
CA ARG A 13 40.07 60.37 -34.75
C ARG A 13 40.93 60.26 -36.00
N THR A 14 41.43 59.06 -36.28
CA THR A 14 41.85 58.53 -37.59
C THR A 14 42.30 57.12 -37.24
N VAL A 15 41.62 56.04 -37.61
CA VAL A 15 41.57 55.51 -38.97
C VAL A 15 40.28 54.68 -39.08
N GLN A 16 39.35 55.16 -39.89
CA GLN A 16 38.34 54.31 -40.52
C GLN A 16 39.03 53.25 -41.38
N GLN A 17 38.34 52.13 -41.59
CA GLN A 17 38.62 51.09 -42.59
C GLN A 17 39.46 49.91 -42.11
N ALA A 18 38.89 49.13 -41.19
CA ALA A 18 38.86 47.69 -41.40
C ALA A 18 37.60 47.10 -40.72
N MET A 19 36.68 46.64 -41.56
CA MET A 19 35.70 45.59 -41.22
C MET A 19 34.62 45.94 -40.18
N ARG A 20 33.83 46.96 -40.52
CA ARG A 20 32.37 46.83 -40.41
C ARG A 20 31.98 45.67 -41.33
N HIS A 21 31.13 44.74 -40.89
CA HIS A 21 30.69 43.51 -41.60
C HIS A 21 31.46 42.20 -41.29
N ILE A 22 31.71 41.90 -40.01
CA ILE A 22 31.57 40.52 -39.51
C ILE A 22 30.69 40.56 -38.26
N LEU A 23 29.51 41.15 -38.44
CA LEU A 23 28.32 40.92 -37.64
C LEU A 23 27.50 39.94 -38.50
N LEU A 24 27.13 38.79 -37.93
CA LEU A 24 26.47 37.61 -38.51
C LEU A 24 27.41 36.41 -38.81
N CYS A 25 26.96 35.24 -38.32
CA CYS A 25 27.38 33.86 -38.67
C CYS A 25 28.23 33.03 -37.70
N VAL A 26 27.94 33.06 -36.38
CA VAL A 26 28.15 31.89 -35.50
C VAL A 26 26.95 31.78 -34.55
N ILE A 27 25.75 31.46 -35.04
CA ILE A 27 25.16 30.11 -35.05
C ILE A 27 25.23 29.41 -33.68
N ALA A 28 24.16 29.63 -32.91
CA ALA A 28 23.33 28.61 -32.26
C ALA A 28 24.03 27.55 -31.40
N ALA A 29 24.45 27.96 -30.20
CA ALA A 29 24.60 27.02 -29.08
C ALA A 29 23.26 26.92 -28.33
N VAL A 30 22.56 25.84 -28.66
CA VAL A 30 21.47 25.15 -27.96
C VAL A 30 21.35 25.48 -26.46
N LEU A 31 20.28 26.18 -26.08
CA LEU A 31 19.69 26.08 -24.74
C LEU A 31 18.27 25.54 -24.89
N THR A 32 18.16 24.21 -24.97
CA THR A 32 16.91 23.51 -24.69
C THR A 32 16.63 23.62 -23.20
N VAL A 33 15.79 24.59 -22.83
CA VAL A 33 15.20 24.61 -21.49
C VAL A 33 14.33 23.37 -21.39
N ALA A 34 14.78 22.40 -20.60
CA ALA A 34 13.98 21.24 -20.24
C ALA A 34 12.68 21.76 -19.62
N ALA A 35 11.59 21.63 -20.37
CA ALA A 35 10.25 21.70 -19.82
C ALA A 35 10.17 20.58 -18.78
N CYS A 36 10.33 20.96 -17.51
CA CYS A 36 10.04 20.09 -16.40
C CYS A 36 8.54 19.81 -16.48
N GLY A 37 8.18 18.70 -17.12
CA GLY A 37 6.85 18.10 -17.07
C GLY A 37 6.61 17.60 -15.65
N GLY A 38 6.47 18.53 -14.71
CA GLY A 38 5.87 18.26 -13.43
C GLY A 38 4.39 18.09 -13.71
N SER A 39 3.95 16.85 -13.91
CA SER A 39 2.54 16.50 -13.83
C SER A 39 2.06 16.98 -12.47
N THR A 40 1.40 18.13 -12.45
CA THR A 40 0.57 18.53 -11.32
C THR A 40 -0.54 17.50 -11.30
N SER A 41 -0.35 16.41 -10.54
CA SER A 41 -1.44 15.52 -10.19
C SER A 41 -2.48 16.41 -9.52
N ALA A 42 -3.54 16.74 -10.26
CA ALA A 42 -4.72 17.35 -9.69
C ALA A 42 -5.07 16.52 -8.44
N PRO A 43 -5.52 17.14 -7.34
CA PRO A 43 -5.91 16.39 -6.16
C PRO A 43 -6.94 15.35 -6.62
N SER A 44 -6.54 14.08 -6.64
CA SER A 44 -7.40 13.00 -7.06
C SER A 44 -8.46 12.90 -5.97
N THR A 45 -9.66 13.39 -6.27
CA THR A 45 -10.78 13.35 -5.34
C THR A 45 -11.05 11.87 -5.06
N GLY A 46 -10.85 11.48 -3.80
CA GLY A 46 -10.86 10.08 -3.37
C GLY A 46 -11.80 9.83 -2.21
N GLY A 47 -11.94 8.56 -1.85
CA GLY A 47 -12.69 8.08 -0.70
C GLY A 47 -11.82 7.18 0.18
N ALA A 48 -12.20 7.02 1.44
CA ALA A 48 -11.53 6.07 2.33
C ALA A 48 -12.09 4.67 2.09
N LEU A 49 -11.23 3.66 2.09
CA LEU A 49 -11.63 2.25 2.13
C LEU A 49 -11.20 1.65 3.46
N ASN A 50 -12.13 1.01 4.15
CA ASN A 50 -11.90 0.18 5.33
C ASN A 50 -12.16 -1.28 4.98
N VAL A 51 -11.23 -2.15 5.38
CA VAL A 51 -11.38 -3.61 5.26
C VAL A 51 -11.47 -4.20 6.65
N LEU A 52 -12.67 -4.64 7.01
CA LEU A 52 -12.97 -5.35 8.25
C LEU A 52 -12.82 -6.86 8.01
N LEU A 53 -12.39 -7.57 9.04
CA LEU A 53 -12.27 -9.02 9.06
C LEU A 53 -13.18 -9.61 10.13
N LYS A 54 -13.90 -10.67 9.77
CA LYS A 54 -14.56 -11.60 10.69
C LYS A 54 -14.24 -13.04 10.30
N ASP A 55 -14.58 -13.98 11.17
CA ASP A 55 -14.41 -15.40 10.92
C ASP A 55 -15.72 -16.17 11.14
N THR A 56 -15.90 -17.26 10.41
CA THR A 56 -16.93 -18.27 10.70
C THR A 56 -16.32 -19.36 11.58
N PRO A 57 -17.01 -19.82 12.65
CA PRO A 57 -16.43 -20.75 13.62
C PRO A 57 -15.78 -21.98 12.99
N PHE A 58 -14.52 -22.24 13.34
CA PHE A 58 -13.79 -23.43 12.90
C PHE A 58 -13.29 -24.27 14.09
N SER A 59 -13.39 -25.60 13.98
CA SER A 59 -12.79 -26.64 14.83
C SER A 59 -12.89 -26.48 16.38
N ASP A 60 -12.25 -27.42 17.09
CA ASP A 60 -12.05 -27.44 18.54
C ASP A 60 -10.81 -26.64 19.01
N ALA A 61 -10.02 -26.08 18.09
CA ALA A 61 -8.86 -25.27 18.43
C ALA A 61 -9.23 -24.06 19.31
N LYS A 62 -8.30 -23.69 20.21
CA LYS A 62 -8.45 -22.57 21.15
C LYS A 62 -8.00 -21.24 20.60
N ALA A 63 -7.14 -21.26 19.58
CA ALA A 63 -6.74 -20.10 18.79
C ALA A 63 -6.30 -20.51 17.38
N LEU A 64 -6.50 -19.62 16.41
CA LEU A 64 -5.93 -19.70 15.06
C LEU A 64 -5.32 -18.37 14.73
N LEU A 65 -3.99 -18.30 14.81
CA LEU A 65 -3.25 -17.09 14.51
C LEU A 65 -2.91 -17.08 13.03
N VAL A 66 -3.42 -16.07 12.31
CA VAL A 66 -3.15 -15.84 10.88
C VAL A 66 -2.47 -14.49 10.73
N THR A 67 -1.31 -14.47 10.08
CA THR A 67 -0.56 -13.24 9.80
C THR A 67 -0.74 -12.84 8.36
N PHE A 68 -1.25 -11.64 8.17
CA PHE A 68 -1.39 -10.98 6.87
C PHE A 68 -0.18 -10.06 6.64
N SER A 69 0.40 -10.13 5.44
CA SER A 69 1.55 -9.32 5.03
C SER A 69 1.20 -8.24 4.00
N ALA A 70 0.04 -8.33 3.36
CA ALA A 70 -0.47 -7.26 2.50
C ALA A 70 -2.00 -7.27 2.42
N VAL A 71 -2.57 -6.08 2.22
CA VAL A 71 -3.94 -5.88 1.73
C VAL A 71 -3.86 -4.83 0.63
N SER A 72 -4.47 -5.08 -0.52
CA SER A 72 -4.39 -4.18 -1.68
C SER A 72 -5.66 -4.24 -2.53
N ALA A 73 -5.98 -3.14 -3.20
CA ALA A 73 -7.15 -3.01 -4.06
C ALA A 73 -6.73 -2.74 -5.50
N HIS A 74 -7.29 -3.46 -6.46
CA HIS A 74 -6.99 -3.32 -7.87
C HIS A 74 -7.95 -2.33 -8.54
N LEU A 75 -7.42 -1.18 -8.98
CA LEU A 75 -8.17 -0.20 -9.77
C LEU A 75 -8.24 -0.67 -11.23
N SER A 76 -9.43 -0.62 -11.83
CA SER A 76 -9.62 -1.03 -13.23
C SER A 76 -8.70 -0.22 -14.16
N GLY A 77 -7.86 -0.92 -14.92
CA GLY A 77 -6.90 -0.32 -15.84
C GLY A 77 -5.62 0.25 -15.19
N ALA A 78 -5.37 -0.04 -13.91
CA ALA A 78 -4.18 0.39 -13.17
C ALA A 78 -3.65 -0.72 -12.24
N ASP A 79 -2.53 -0.45 -11.56
CA ASP A 79 -1.92 -1.38 -10.63
C ASP A 79 -2.67 -1.51 -9.28
N PHE A 80 -2.27 -2.50 -8.49
CA PHE A 80 -2.74 -2.66 -7.12
C PHE A 80 -2.29 -1.50 -6.23
N VAL A 81 -3.24 -0.92 -5.50
CA VAL A 81 -3.00 0.11 -4.50
C VAL A 81 -2.98 -0.55 -3.11
N PRO A 82 -1.86 -0.49 -2.37
CA PRO A 82 -1.78 -1.07 -1.03
C PRO A 82 -2.62 -0.29 -0.03
N LEU A 83 -3.21 -1.00 0.93
CA LEU A 83 -3.82 -0.44 2.13
C LEU A 83 -2.85 -0.54 3.30
N THR A 84 -2.97 0.36 4.25
CA THR A 84 -2.14 0.36 5.46
C THR A 84 -2.81 -0.50 6.53
N PHE A 85 -2.05 -1.42 7.13
CA PHE A 85 -2.55 -2.17 8.29
C PHE A 85 -2.83 -1.23 9.46
N THR A 86 -3.85 -1.56 10.26
CA THR A 86 -4.13 -0.83 11.49
C THR A 86 -2.90 -0.85 12.41
N GLY A 87 -2.42 0.35 12.78
CA GLY A 87 -1.18 0.54 13.55
C GLY A 87 0.06 0.87 12.69
N GLY A 88 -0.06 0.97 11.37
CA GLY A 88 1.03 1.40 10.49
C GLY A 88 2.16 0.38 10.32
N THR A 89 1.86 -0.91 10.49
CA THR A 89 2.85 -1.99 10.49
C THR A 89 2.92 -2.71 9.15
N ALA A 90 4.00 -3.43 8.91
CA ALA A 90 4.20 -4.21 7.67
C ALA A 90 3.38 -5.52 7.64
N SER A 91 2.90 -5.97 8.79
CA SER A 91 2.06 -7.15 8.92
C SER A 91 1.04 -6.94 10.04
N ARG A 92 0.00 -7.77 10.03
CA ARG A 92 -1.01 -7.83 11.09
C ARG A 92 -1.39 -9.28 11.34
N THR A 93 -1.28 -9.71 12.60
CA THR A 93 -1.70 -11.05 13.05
C THR A 93 -3.07 -10.96 13.70
N CYS A 94 -3.98 -11.84 13.30
CA CYS A 94 -5.32 -11.97 13.85
C CYS A 94 -5.52 -13.37 14.43
N ASP A 95 -6.11 -13.44 15.63
CA ASP A 95 -6.70 -14.66 16.16
C ASP A 95 -8.13 -14.79 15.62
N LEU A 96 -8.31 -15.60 14.59
CA LEU A 96 -9.60 -15.77 13.93
C LEU A 96 -10.66 -16.33 14.89
N LYS A 97 -10.27 -17.09 15.92
CA LYS A 97 -11.21 -17.61 16.92
C LYS A 97 -11.94 -16.48 17.67
N LYS A 98 -11.27 -15.35 17.90
CA LYS A 98 -11.85 -14.16 18.54
C LYS A 98 -12.74 -13.35 17.59
N LEU A 99 -12.66 -13.59 16.29
CA LEU A 99 -13.44 -12.93 15.25
C LEU A 99 -14.72 -13.69 14.87
N THR A 100 -15.01 -14.80 15.56
CA THR A 100 -16.26 -15.56 15.37
C THR A 100 -17.51 -14.84 15.86
N THR A 101 -17.33 -13.92 16.81
CA THR A 101 -18.40 -13.11 17.42
C THR A 101 -18.12 -11.60 17.34
N ALA A 102 -17.06 -11.21 16.62
CA ALA A 102 -16.58 -9.83 16.52
C ALA A 102 -16.05 -9.52 15.11
N GLN A 103 -15.68 -8.27 14.89
CA GLN A 103 -15.02 -7.82 13.66
C GLN A 103 -13.85 -6.91 14.06
N ASP A 104 -12.76 -6.92 13.28
CA ASP A 104 -11.60 -6.06 13.51
C ASP A 104 -11.14 -5.41 12.20
N LEU A 105 -10.55 -4.22 12.27
CA LEU A 105 -10.03 -3.51 11.11
C LEU A 105 -8.70 -4.11 10.71
N LEU A 106 -8.68 -4.76 9.55
CA LEU A 106 -7.47 -5.32 8.98
C LEU A 106 -6.60 -4.20 8.40
N GLY A 107 -7.15 -3.42 7.49
CA GLY A 107 -6.43 -2.30 6.88
C GLY A 107 -7.36 -1.21 6.37
N SER A 108 -6.79 -0.03 6.15
CA SER A 108 -7.49 1.12 5.61
C SER A 108 -6.57 1.97 4.72
N GLY A 109 -7.18 2.78 3.86
CA GLY A 109 -6.43 3.72 3.03
C GLY A 109 -7.33 4.66 2.25
N ASN A 110 -6.76 5.81 1.85
CA ASN A 110 -7.43 6.72 0.93
C ASN A 110 -7.12 6.28 -0.50
N LEU A 111 -8.18 6.01 -1.24
CA LEU A 111 -8.14 5.56 -2.63
C LEU A 111 -8.70 6.64 -3.55
N VAL A 112 -8.17 6.72 -4.76
CA VAL A 112 -8.74 7.61 -5.79
C VAL A 112 -10.14 7.12 -6.16
N ALA A 113 -11.03 8.04 -6.57
CA ALA A 113 -12.33 7.63 -7.06
C ALA A 113 -12.19 6.76 -8.32
N GLY A 114 -12.97 5.68 -8.40
CA GLY A 114 -12.89 4.74 -9.52
C GLY A 114 -13.51 3.38 -9.23
N HIS A 115 -13.50 2.54 -10.27
CA HIS A 115 -14.01 1.16 -10.25
C HIS A 115 -12.88 0.20 -9.90
N TYR A 116 -13.02 -0.51 -8.78
CA TYR A 116 -12.07 -1.53 -8.32
C TYR A 116 -12.60 -2.92 -8.62
N THR A 117 -11.75 -3.82 -9.10
CA THR A 117 -12.18 -5.16 -9.56
C THR A 117 -11.79 -6.31 -8.62
N GLU A 118 -10.77 -6.10 -7.79
CA GLU A 118 -10.23 -7.11 -6.87
C GLU A 118 -9.77 -6.46 -5.57
N LEU A 119 -10.11 -7.07 -4.44
CA LEU A 119 -9.40 -6.87 -3.17
C LEU A 119 -8.53 -8.10 -2.93
N ARG A 120 -7.22 -7.90 -2.73
CA ARG A 120 -6.25 -8.97 -2.49
C ARG A 120 -5.66 -8.87 -1.10
N LEU A 121 -5.69 -9.98 -0.38
CA LEU A 121 -5.02 -10.17 0.90
C LEU A 121 -3.89 -11.18 0.71
N VAL A 122 -2.79 -11.02 1.43
CA VAL A 122 -1.69 -11.97 1.44
C VAL A 122 -1.48 -12.49 2.86
N VAL A 123 -1.57 -13.80 3.04
CA VAL A 123 -1.29 -14.53 4.28
C VAL A 123 0.13 -15.08 4.21
N SER A 124 0.97 -14.69 5.15
CA SER A 124 2.37 -15.12 5.24
C SER A 124 2.59 -16.30 6.17
N SER A 125 1.75 -16.46 7.20
CA SER A 125 1.85 -17.58 8.15
C SER A 125 0.53 -17.84 8.86
N ALA A 126 0.32 -19.09 9.27
CA ALA A 126 -0.82 -19.48 10.09
C ALA A 126 -0.46 -20.65 11.03
N ALA A 127 -1.03 -20.65 12.24
CA ALA A 127 -0.81 -21.69 13.24
C ALA A 127 -2.07 -21.94 14.09
N LEU A 128 -2.32 -23.22 14.38
CA LEU A 128 -3.36 -23.69 15.29
C LEU A 128 -2.80 -23.92 16.68
N TYR A 129 -3.60 -23.61 17.71
CA TYR A 129 -3.27 -23.87 19.10
C TYR A 129 -4.45 -24.57 19.78
N PHE A 130 -4.17 -25.66 20.51
CA PHE A 130 -5.21 -26.56 21.02
C PHE A 130 -5.45 -26.46 22.53
N ASP A 131 -4.47 -25.94 23.29
CA ASP A 131 -4.52 -26.01 24.75
C ASP A 131 -4.89 -24.66 25.40
N ALA A 132 -4.49 -23.53 24.80
CA ALA A 132 -4.74 -22.21 25.33
C ALA A 132 -5.21 -21.21 24.25
N SER A 133 -6.06 -20.28 24.65
CA SER A 133 -6.45 -19.14 23.82
C SER A 133 -5.36 -18.07 23.80
N SER A 134 -5.33 -17.26 22.75
CA SER A 134 -4.41 -16.12 22.69
C SER A 134 -4.81 -15.01 23.67
N SER A 135 -3.82 -14.28 24.19
CA SER A 135 -4.02 -13.10 25.03
C SER A 135 -4.18 -11.82 24.19
N GLY A 136 -4.83 -10.79 24.74
CA GLY A 136 -4.92 -9.47 24.09
C GLY A 136 -6.05 -9.35 23.06
N ALA A 137 -5.92 -8.36 22.17
CA ALA A 137 -6.91 -8.04 21.13
C ALA A 137 -7.07 -9.17 20.10
N ALA A 138 -8.13 -9.10 19.28
CA ALA A 138 -8.37 -10.04 18.19
C ALA A 138 -7.31 -9.92 17.10
N CYS A 139 -6.95 -8.69 16.72
CA CYS A 139 -5.83 -8.42 15.82
C CYS A 139 -4.82 -7.43 16.42
N ALA A 140 -3.54 -7.66 16.14
CA ALA A 140 -2.43 -6.81 16.54
C ALA A 140 -1.29 -6.91 15.49
N PRO A 141 -0.28 -6.03 15.50
CA PRO A 141 0.90 -6.20 14.64
C PRO A 141 1.53 -7.59 14.76
N THR A 142 1.58 -8.12 15.98
CA THR A 142 2.00 -9.48 16.33
C THR A 142 1.21 -9.96 17.54
N ILE A 143 0.85 -11.24 17.57
CA ILE A 143 0.23 -11.89 18.73
C ILE A 143 1.19 -12.98 19.24
N PRO A 144 1.56 -13.01 20.52
CA PRO A 144 2.40 -14.06 21.07
C PRO A 144 1.73 -15.44 20.92
N ALA A 145 2.55 -16.45 20.60
CA ALA A 145 2.09 -17.83 20.52
C ALA A 145 1.50 -18.29 21.88
N PRO A 146 0.25 -18.78 21.92
CA PRO A 146 -0.30 -19.43 23.10
C PRO A 146 0.56 -20.61 23.55
N ALA A 147 0.51 -20.89 24.86
CA ALA A 147 1.20 -22.05 25.42
C ALA A 147 0.53 -23.38 25.02
N GLY A 148 1.31 -24.45 25.07
CA GLY A 148 0.84 -25.82 24.80
C GLY A 148 1.09 -26.27 23.37
N ARG A 149 0.32 -27.27 22.94
CA ARG A 149 0.43 -27.90 21.63
C ARG A 149 -0.07 -26.97 20.55
N SER A 150 0.71 -26.94 19.47
CA SER A 150 0.40 -26.18 18.27
C SER A 150 0.69 -27.00 17.02
N ALA A 151 0.02 -26.66 15.92
CA ALA A 151 0.33 -27.18 14.60
C ALA A 151 0.55 -26.02 13.62
N SER A 152 1.67 -26.06 12.91
CA SER A 152 1.93 -25.15 11.80
C SER A 152 1.03 -25.50 10.62
N ILE A 153 0.55 -24.48 9.91
CA ILE A 153 -0.31 -24.66 8.76
C ILE A 153 0.47 -24.33 7.50
N THR A 154 0.47 -25.25 6.53
CA THR A 154 1.08 -25.02 5.23
C THR A 154 0.15 -24.14 4.39
N ILE A 155 0.69 -23.10 3.75
CA ILE A 155 -0.07 -22.15 2.93
C ILE A 155 0.44 -22.23 1.49
N PRO A 156 -0.30 -22.89 0.57
CA PRO A 156 0.20 -23.14 -0.78
C PRO A 156 0.37 -21.89 -1.66
N SER A 157 -0.58 -20.94 -1.61
CA SER A 157 -0.52 -19.72 -2.43
C SER A 157 -0.35 -18.44 -1.63
N GLY A 158 -0.88 -18.37 -0.40
CA GLY A 158 -0.84 -17.17 0.44
C GLY A 158 -1.67 -15.99 -0.09
N ASP A 159 -1.95 -15.95 -1.40
CA ASP A 159 -2.82 -14.98 -2.04
C ASP A 159 -4.30 -15.35 -1.88
N LEU A 160 -5.07 -14.41 -1.35
CA LEU A 160 -6.51 -14.49 -1.18
C LEU A 160 -7.14 -13.38 -2.02
N ARG A 161 -7.91 -13.75 -3.04
CA ARG A 161 -8.46 -12.82 -4.03
C ARG A 161 -9.97 -12.72 -3.90
N LEU A 162 -10.46 -11.51 -3.74
CA LEU A 162 -11.88 -11.19 -3.68
C LEU A 162 -12.25 -10.45 -4.97
N ASN A 163 -12.68 -11.21 -5.97
CA ASN A 163 -13.07 -10.69 -7.29
C ASN A 163 -14.51 -10.15 -7.27
N ARG A 164 -14.80 -9.25 -6.33
CA ARG A 164 -16.09 -8.55 -6.23
C ARG A 164 -15.87 -7.07 -6.51
N PRO A 165 -16.30 -6.56 -7.67
CA PRO A 165 -16.10 -5.16 -8.00
C PRO A 165 -16.79 -4.22 -7.02
N PHE A 166 -16.17 -3.08 -6.75
CA PHE A 166 -16.71 -2.02 -5.91
C PHE A 166 -16.23 -0.65 -6.37
N ASP A 167 -16.98 0.38 -6.01
CA ASP A 167 -16.69 1.76 -6.41
C ASP A 167 -16.25 2.58 -5.21
N ILE A 168 -15.20 3.37 -5.41
CA ILE A 168 -14.82 4.45 -4.51
C ILE A 168 -15.32 5.75 -5.13
N THR A 169 -16.13 6.50 -4.38
CA THR A 169 -16.58 7.83 -4.77
C THR A 169 -15.82 8.89 -4.00
N SER A 170 -15.71 10.09 -4.57
CA SER A 170 -15.08 11.21 -3.89
C SER A 170 -15.90 11.58 -2.64
N THR A 171 -15.29 11.53 -1.45
CA THR A 171 -15.83 11.88 -0.12
C THR A 171 -16.45 10.78 0.75
N ALA A 172 -16.82 9.62 0.20
CA ALA A 172 -17.42 8.56 1.01
C ALA A 172 -16.35 7.65 1.66
N THR A 173 -16.63 7.17 2.87
CA THR A 173 -15.91 6.03 3.46
C THR A 173 -16.64 4.76 3.08
N ARG A 174 -15.97 3.89 2.31
CA ARG A 174 -16.43 2.57 1.95
C ARG A 174 -15.92 1.56 2.96
N THR A 175 -16.78 0.64 3.40
CA THR A 175 -16.37 -0.45 4.29
C THR A 175 -16.70 -1.80 3.65
N ILE A 176 -15.69 -2.66 3.52
CA ILE A 176 -15.82 -4.03 3.05
C ILE A 176 -15.63 -4.95 4.24
N LEU A 177 -16.64 -5.78 4.52
CA LEU A 177 -16.53 -6.84 5.51
C LEU A 177 -16.15 -8.15 4.84
N VAL A 178 -14.97 -8.63 5.21
CA VAL A 178 -14.37 -9.87 4.76
C VAL A 178 -14.64 -10.95 5.79
N ASP A 179 -15.17 -12.08 5.34
CA ASP A 179 -15.45 -13.26 6.16
C ASP A 179 -14.49 -14.35 5.76
N PHE A 180 -13.55 -14.63 6.65
CA PHE A 180 -12.71 -15.80 6.55
C PHE A 180 -13.55 -17.01 7.00
N ASP A 181 -13.67 -18.02 6.16
CA ASP A 181 -14.35 -19.25 6.55
C ASP A 181 -13.30 -20.21 7.09
N GLY A 182 -12.95 -20.11 8.37
CA GLY A 182 -11.90 -20.94 8.97
C GLY A 182 -12.13 -22.44 8.80
N ASP A 183 -13.39 -22.88 8.81
CA ASP A 183 -13.79 -24.28 8.69
C ASP A 183 -13.51 -24.83 7.29
N GLN A 184 -13.83 -24.04 6.26
CA GLN A 184 -13.52 -24.41 4.88
C GLN A 184 -12.06 -24.15 4.50
N SER A 185 -11.41 -23.21 5.21
CA SER A 185 -10.05 -22.75 4.92
C SER A 185 -8.97 -23.68 5.42
N VAL A 186 -9.15 -24.32 6.58
CA VAL A 186 -8.11 -25.12 7.24
C VAL A 186 -8.50 -26.59 7.23
N LYS A 187 -7.64 -27.44 6.66
CA LYS A 187 -7.87 -28.89 6.57
C LYS A 187 -6.66 -29.66 7.09
N GLU A 188 -6.92 -30.70 7.88
CA GLU A 188 -5.88 -31.66 8.25
C GLU A 188 -5.53 -32.50 7.01
N ILE A 189 -4.25 -32.55 6.66
CA ILE A 189 -3.72 -33.32 5.53
C ILE A 189 -3.03 -34.63 5.97
N GLY A 190 -3.04 -34.92 7.27
CA GLY A 190 -2.55 -36.16 7.89
C GLY A 190 -1.44 -35.94 8.91
N ASN A 191 -1.30 -36.87 9.86
CA ASN A 191 -0.28 -36.87 10.92
C ASN A 191 -0.20 -35.55 11.71
N GLY A 192 -1.34 -34.88 11.98
CA GLY A 192 -1.37 -33.60 12.69
C GLY A 192 -0.81 -32.42 11.88
N THR A 193 -0.64 -32.58 10.56
CA THR A 193 -0.26 -31.51 9.65
C THR A 193 -1.50 -30.90 9.03
N TYR A 194 -1.52 -29.57 8.92
CA TYR A 194 -2.64 -28.83 8.37
C TYR A 194 -2.22 -28.05 7.13
N SER A 195 -3.16 -27.88 6.19
CA SER A 195 -3.04 -27.01 5.04
C SER A 195 -4.14 -25.96 5.06
N MET A 196 -3.80 -24.74 4.65
CA MET A 196 -4.73 -23.63 4.51
C MET A 196 -4.91 -23.28 3.04
N THR A 197 -6.11 -23.53 2.53
CA THR A 197 -6.60 -22.95 1.28
C THR A 197 -7.69 -21.96 1.67
N ALA A 198 -7.30 -20.73 1.95
CA ALA A 198 -8.21 -19.77 2.54
C ALA A 198 -9.42 -19.49 1.65
N VAL A 199 -10.60 -19.71 2.21
CA VAL A 199 -11.90 -19.41 1.63
C VAL A 199 -12.36 -18.11 2.25
N ILE A 200 -12.56 -17.09 1.41
CA ILE A 200 -13.05 -15.79 1.83
C ILE A 200 -14.33 -15.44 1.10
N ASN A 201 -15.29 -14.94 1.86
CA ASN A 201 -16.52 -14.36 1.35
C ASN A 201 -16.58 -12.86 1.65
N VAL A 202 -17.14 -12.08 0.72
CA VAL A 202 -17.52 -10.69 1.01
C VAL A 202 -18.94 -10.74 1.57
N VAL A 203 -19.09 -10.34 2.83
CA VAL A 203 -20.38 -10.39 3.52
C VAL A 203 -21.19 -9.13 3.32
N SER A 204 -20.52 -7.98 3.29
CA SER A 204 -21.18 -6.72 2.96
C SER A 204 -20.20 -5.76 2.30
N VAL A 205 -20.78 -4.89 1.49
CA VAL A 205 -20.12 -3.75 0.91
C VAL A 205 -21.00 -2.55 1.25
N GLN A 206 -20.54 -1.70 2.18
CA GLN A 206 -21.28 -0.57 2.75
C GLN A 206 -20.64 0.74 2.35
#